data_AF-A0A645H6K8-F1
#
_entry.id   AF-A0A645H6K8-F1
#
_cell.length_a   1.000
_cell.length_b   1.000
_cell.length_c   1.000
_cell.angle_alpha   90.00
_cell.angle_beta   90.00
_cell.angle_gamma   90.00
#
_symmetry.space_group_name_H-M   'P 1'
#
loop_
_entity.id
_entity.type
_entity.pdbx_description
1 polymer ?
#
loop_
_entity_poly.entity_id
_entity_poly.type
_entity_poly.pdbx_seq_one_letter_code
_entity_poly.pdbx_strand_id
1 'polypeptide(L)'
;MGDIKGNIIYNTSIENAKKIASSMMMGMPVNEFDELAQSAISELTNMLTANAATEFSNININVDISTPTLIHGNFTANASIDKVICVEMSANDISFDINIALETP
;
A
#
# COMPACT_ATOMS: atom_id res chain seq x y z
N MET A 1 -9.66 -16.90 -6.79
CA MET A 1 -8.90 -18.09 -7.24
C MET A 1 -7.51 -17.55 -7.52
N GLY A 2 -6.67 -17.49 -6.49
CA GLY A 2 -5.30 -16.97 -6.60
C GLY A 2 -4.33 -18.04 -6.10
N ASP A 3 -3.18 -18.13 -6.74
CA ASP A 3 -2.12 -19.11 -6.41
C ASP A 3 -1.41 -18.73 -5.10
N ILE A 4 -1.56 -17.48 -4.66
CA ILE A 4 -0.99 -16.92 -3.42
C ILE A 4 -2.09 -16.19 -2.66
N LYS A 5 -2.11 -16.36 -1.34
CA LYS A 5 -2.98 -15.62 -0.41
C LYS A 5 -2.13 -14.90 0.62
N GLY A 6 -2.55 -13.72 1.03
CA GLY A 6 -1.78 -12.90 1.96
C GLY A 6 -2.35 -11.50 2.13
N ASN A 7 -1.63 -10.69 2.89
CA ASN A 7 -1.94 -9.28 3.12
C ASN A 7 -0.72 -8.43 2.78
N ILE A 8 -0.98 -7.26 2.19
CA ILE A 8 0.02 -6.23 1.93
C ILE A 8 -0.43 -4.97 2.68
N ILE A 9 0.46 -4.42 3.51
CA ILE A 9 0.18 -3.23 4.31
C ILE A 9 1.21 -2.17 3.93
N TYR A 10 0.71 -1.05 3.42
CA TYR A 10 1.51 0.16 3.19
C TYR A 10 1.36 1.07 4.40
N ASN A 11 2.48 1.49 4.98
CA ASN A 11 2.49 2.35 6.16
C ASN A 11 3.36 3.58 5.94
N THR A 12 2.87 4.71 6.46
CA THR A 12 3.53 6.01 6.33
C THR A 12 2.96 6.97 7.37
N SER A 13 3.69 8.06 7.65
CA SER A 13 3.14 9.16 8.44
C SER A 13 2.08 9.95 7.67
N ILE A 14 1.18 10.63 8.38
CA ILE A 14 0.18 11.53 7.78
C ILE A 14 0.86 12.64 6.97
N GLU A 15 1.99 13.17 7.45
CA GLU A 15 2.72 14.21 6.72
C GLU A 15 3.24 13.71 5.37
N ASN A 16 3.81 12.50 5.35
CA ASN A 16 4.28 11.88 4.11
C ASN A 16 3.11 11.50 3.20
N ALA A 17 2.00 11.00 3.75
CA ALA A 17 0.78 10.73 2.98
C ALA A 17 0.26 12.00 2.28
N LYS A 18 0.25 13.16 2.94
CA LYS A 18 -0.12 14.43 2.32
C LYS A 18 0.84 14.84 1.19
N LYS A 19 2.15 14.63 1.35
CA LYS A 19 3.14 14.89 0.30
C LYS A 19 2.95 13.99 -0.93
N ILE A 20 2.64 12.72 -0.69
CA ILE A 20 2.31 11.75 -1.75
C ILE A 20 1.05 12.19 -2.50
N ALA A 21 -0.04 12.47 -1.77
CA ALA A 21 -1.30 12.92 -2.36
C ALA A 21 -1.11 14.22 -3.17
N SER A 22 -0.36 15.19 -2.62
CA SER A 22 0.00 16.42 -3.33
C SER A 22 0.71 16.14 -4.66
N SER A 23 1.65 15.20 -4.66
CA SER A 23 2.38 14.80 -5.87
C SER A 23 1.47 14.18 -6.92
N MET A 24 0.50 13.35 -6.50
CA MET A 24 -0.51 12.77 -7.40
C MET A 24 -1.49 13.82 -7.94
N MET A 25 -1.73 14.89 -7.18
CA MET A 25 -2.58 16.01 -7.53
C MET A 25 -1.81 17.14 -8.27
N MET A 26 -0.79 16.77 -9.05
CA MET A 26 0.02 17.69 -9.86
C MET A 26 0.73 18.78 -9.02
N GLY A 27 1.11 18.46 -7.79
CA GLY A 27 1.79 19.38 -6.87
C GLY A 27 0.86 20.35 -6.14
N MET A 28 -0.45 20.16 -6.19
CA MET A 28 -1.40 20.97 -5.41
C MET A 28 -1.16 20.77 -3.90
N PRO A 29 -1.07 21.84 -3.09
CA PRO A 29 -0.88 21.71 -1.64
C PRO A 29 -2.02 20.94 -0.96
N VAL A 30 -1.67 19.95 -0.15
CA VAL A 30 -2.60 19.16 0.66
C VAL A 30 -2.39 19.53 2.13
N ASN A 31 -3.27 20.39 2.66
CA ASN A 31 -3.15 20.90 4.04
C ASN A 31 -3.69 19.88 5.05
N GLU A 32 -4.78 19.20 4.70
CA GLU A 32 -5.48 18.22 5.54
C GLU A 32 -5.49 16.85 4.84
N PHE A 33 -5.54 15.78 5.63
CA PHE A 33 -5.68 14.42 5.11
C PHE A 33 -7.16 14.06 4.96
N ASP A 34 -7.84 14.81 4.10
CA ASP A 34 -9.27 14.73 3.82
C ASP A 34 -9.61 13.57 2.85
N GLU A 35 -10.89 13.46 2.48
CA GLU A 35 -11.38 12.40 1.60
C GLU A 35 -10.66 12.38 0.24
N LEU A 36 -10.24 13.53 -0.28
CA LEU A 36 -9.54 13.62 -1.56
C LEU A 36 -8.10 13.10 -1.41
N ALA A 37 -7.40 13.50 -0.34
CA ALA A 37 -6.07 12.99 -0.03
C ALA A 37 -6.10 11.47 0.23
N GLN A 38 -7.09 10.99 0.98
CA GLN A 38 -7.30 9.56 1.24
C GLN A 38 -7.59 8.77 -0.04
N SER A 39 -8.38 9.33 -0.95
CA SER A 39 -8.66 8.72 -2.25
C SER A 39 -7.40 8.62 -3.10
N ALA A 40 -6.56 9.67 -3.12
CA ALA A 40 -5.27 9.64 -3.82
C ALA A 40 -4.36 8.53 -3.28
N ILE A 41 -4.23 8.39 -1.95
CA ILE A 41 -3.44 7.31 -1.34
C ILE A 41 -4.00 5.94 -1.69
N SER A 42 -5.32 5.77 -1.60
CA SER A 42 -5.97 4.51 -1.96
C SER A 42 -5.70 4.12 -3.41
N GLU A 43 -5.77 5.09 -4.34
CA GLU A 43 -5.45 4.87 -5.75
C GLU A 43 -3.98 4.47 -5.95
N LEU A 44 -3.04 5.13 -5.26
CA LEU A 44 -1.63 4.72 -5.31
C LEU A 44 -1.42 3.28 -4.85
N THR A 45 -1.99 2.90 -3.71
CA THR A 45 -1.84 1.54 -3.17
C THR A 45 -2.44 0.50 -4.10
N ASN A 46 -3.57 0.83 -4.75
CA ASN A 46 -4.18 -0.01 -5.76
C ASN A 46 -3.26 -0.18 -6.97
N MET A 47 -2.70 0.91 -7.51
CA MET A 47 -1.77 0.87 -8.64
C MET A 47 -0.49 0.07 -8.33
N LEU A 48 0.14 0.29 -7.17
CA LEU A 48 1.35 -0.45 -6.77
C LEU A 48 1.08 -1.95 -6.67
N THR A 49 -0.04 -2.31 -6.05
CA THR A 49 -0.42 -3.72 -5.85
C THR A 49 -0.83 -4.38 -7.17
N ALA A 50 -1.56 -3.66 -8.05
CA ALA A 50 -1.94 -4.14 -9.37
C ALA A 50 -0.72 -4.36 -10.29
N ASN A 51 0.28 -3.47 -10.20
CA ASN A 51 1.53 -3.65 -10.92
C ASN A 51 2.27 -4.90 -10.46
N ALA A 52 2.36 -5.13 -9.14
CA ALA A 52 2.95 -6.35 -8.60
C ALA A 52 2.20 -7.62 -9.06
N ALA A 53 0.86 -7.61 -9.03
CA ALA A 53 0.05 -8.72 -9.53
C ALA A 53 0.28 -9.00 -11.02
N THR A 54 0.46 -7.96 -11.83
CA THR A 54 0.80 -8.08 -13.26
C THR A 54 2.16 -8.74 -13.44
N GLU A 55 3.17 -8.37 -12.66
CA GLU A 55 4.49 -9.01 -12.69
C GLU A 55 4.45 -10.48 -12.24
N PHE A 56 3.62 -10.83 -11.25
CA PHE A 56 3.38 -12.24 -10.90
C PHE A 56 2.74 -13.01 -12.06
N SER A 57 1.78 -12.41 -12.77
CA SER A 57 1.15 -13.03 -13.93
C SER A 57 2.16 -13.33 -15.04
N ASN A 58 3.14 -12.46 -15.26
CA ASN A 58 4.22 -12.66 -16.23
C ASN A 58 5.08 -13.91 -15.94
N ILE A 59 5.11 -14.38 -14.69
CA ILE A 59 5.77 -15.63 -14.27
C ILE A 59 4.79 -16.77 -14.02
N ASN A 60 3.58 -16.68 -14.58
CA ASN A 60 2.48 -17.65 -14.46
C ASN A 60 1.97 -17.88 -13.04
N ILE A 61 2.06 -16.87 -12.16
CA ILE A 61 1.45 -16.87 -10.84
C ILE A 61 0.25 -15.92 -10.87
N ASN A 62 -0.96 -16.45 -10.70
CA ASN A 62 -2.17 -15.65 -10.72
C ASN A 62 -2.47 -15.12 -9.32
N VAL A 63 -2.59 -13.79 -9.20
CA VAL A 63 -2.91 -13.11 -7.94
C VAL A 63 -4.16 -12.26 -8.16
N ASP A 64 -5.20 -12.52 -7.37
CA ASP A 64 -6.38 -11.66 -7.29
C ASP A 64 -6.14 -10.58 -6.22
N ILE A 65 -6.35 -9.31 -6.57
CA ILE A 65 -6.23 -8.18 -5.61
C ILE A 65 -7.61 -7.67 -5.21
N SER A 66 -7.76 -7.31 -3.94
CA SER A 66 -8.96 -6.63 -3.42
C SER A 66 -8.76 -5.12 -3.37
N THR A 67 -9.86 -4.36 -3.34
CA THR A 67 -9.81 -2.93 -3.06
C THR A 67 -9.07 -2.67 -1.74
N PRO A 68 -8.15 -1.69 -1.69
CA PRO A 68 -7.43 -1.37 -0.46
C PRO A 68 -8.39 -0.81 0.60
N THR A 69 -8.11 -1.15 1.86
CA THR A 69 -8.76 -0.50 3.01
C THR A 69 -7.80 0.51 3.60
N LEU A 70 -8.20 1.79 3.61
CA LEU A 70 -7.43 2.85 4.25
C LEU A 70 -7.81 2.94 5.73
N ILE A 71 -6.79 2.95 6.60
CA ILE A 71 -6.95 3.13 8.04
C ILE A 71 -6.06 4.30 8.45
N HIS A 72 -6.63 5.28 9.15
CA HIS A 72 -5.88 6.41 9.69
C HIS A 72 -6.24 6.63 11.18
N GLY A 73 -5.24 6.94 11.99
CA GLY A 73 -5.36 7.05 13.45
C GLY A 73 -4.59 5.95 14.18
N ASN A 74 -4.76 5.87 15.51
CA ASN A 74 -4.11 4.85 16.32
C ASN A 74 -4.88 3.55 16.24
N PHE A 75 -4.28 2.52 15.65
CA PHE A 75 -4.84 1.17 15.64
C PHE A 75 -3.76 0.14 15.99
N THR A 76 -4.19 -0.95 16.62
CA THR A 76 -3.34 -2.12 16.84
C THR A 76 -3.87 -3.24 15.96
N ALA A 77 -3.07 -3.70 15.00
CA ALA A 77 -3.38 -4.88 14.21
C ALA A 77 -2.57 -6.07 14.74
N ASN A 78 -3.24 -7.18 15.01
CA ASN A 78 -2.59 -8.46 15.30
C ASN A 78 -2.69 -9.33 14.05
N ALA A 79 -1.56 -9.74 13.49
CA ALA A 79 -1.51 -10.69 12.39
C ALA A 79 -1.06 -12.05 12.90
N SER A 80 -1.86 -13.09 12.64
CA SER A 80 -1.50 -14.49 12.91
C SER A 80 -0.82 -15.11 11.68
N ILE A 81 0.26 -14.48 11.20
CA ILE A 81 1.02 -14.95 10.03
C ILE A 81 2.48 -15.14 10.44
N ASP A 82 3.03 -16.31 10.14
CA ASP A 82 4.34 -16.74 10.65
C ASP A 82 5.54 -16.01 10.02
N LYS A 83 5.37 -15.39 8.85
CA LYS A 83 6.43 -14.68 8.12
C LYS A 83 5.92 -13.40 7.47
N VAL A 84 6.57 -12.29 7.81
CA VAL A 84 6.32 -10.97 7.22
C VAL A 84 7.64 -10.45 6.64
N ILE A 85 7.60 -9.99 5.40
CA ILE A 85 8.70 -9.27 4.76
C ILE A 85 8.41 -7.77 4.93
N CYS A 86 9.30 -7.06 5.59
CA CYS A 86 9.24 -5.62 5.76
C CYS A 86 10.22 -4.95 4.80
N VAL A 87 9.73 -4.06 3.94
CA VAL A 87 10.53 -3.31 2.97
C VAL A 87 10.38 -1.83 3.28
N GLU A 88 11.47 -1.18 3.67
CA GLU A 88 11.53 0.27 3.82
C GLU A 88 11.88 0.92 2.48
N MET A 89 11.13 1.94 2.09
CA MET A 89 11.29 2.63 0.83
C MET A 89 11.34 4.14 1.04
N SER A 90 12.08 4.83 0.17
CA SER A 90 12.12 6.29 0.14
C SER A 90 12.12 6.79 -1.30
N ALA A 91 11.31 7.81 -1.57
CA ALA A 91 11.30 8.52 -2.85
C ALA A 91 11.13 10.02 -2.60
N ASN A 92 12.00 10.86 -3.16
CA ASN A 92 11.95 12.32 -3.00
C ASN A 92 11.80 12.77 -1.53
N ASP A 93 12.61 12.19 -0.63
CA ASP A 93 12.59 12.43 0.82
C ASP A 93 11.26 12.07 1.53
N ILE A 94 10.41 11.27 0.87
CA ILE A 94 9.21 10.67 1.45
C ILE A 94 9.53 9.21 1.76
N SER A 95 9.49 8.85 3.04
CA SER A 95 9.63 7.47 3.50
C SER A 95 8.27 6.80 3.71
N PHE A 96 8.21 5.53 3.35
CA PHE A 96 7.08 4.63 3.62
C PHE A 96 7.59 3.20 3.69
N ASP A 97 6.86 2.33 4.37
CA ASP A 97 7.19 0.92 4.46
C ASP A 97 6.08 0.04 3.91
N ILE A 98 6.48 -1.12 3.41
CA ILE A 98 5.58 -2.14 2.89
C ILE A 98 5.81 -3.41 3.70
N ASN A 99 4.75 -3.91 4.32
CA ASN A 99 4.75 -5.17 5.04
C ASN A 99 3.96 -6.19 4.22
N ILE A 100 4.63 -7.27 3.83
CA ILE A 100 4.08 -8.31 2.97
C ILE A 100 4.02 -9.60 3.78
N ALA A 101 2.81 -10.08 4.03
CA ALA A 101 2.56 -11.30 4.76
C ALA A 101 1.89 -12.30 3.82
N LEU A 102 2.61 -13.35 3.42
CA LEU A 102 2.10 -14.38 2.51
C LEU A 102 1.80 -15.65 3.29
N GLU A 103 0.63 -16.23 3.07
CA GLU A 103 0.30 -17.58 3.53
C GLU A 103 1.10 -18.56 2.69
N THR A 104 2.06 -19.25 3.30
CA THR A 104 2.68 -20.41 2.66
C THR A 104 1.69 -21.58 2.65
N PRO A 105 1.57 -22.31 1.53
CA PRO A 105 0.73 -23.51 1.44
C PRO A 105 1.18 -24.63 2.37
#